data_AF-A0A4Q0M2J2-F1
#
_entry.id   AF-A0A4Q0M2J2-F1
#
_cell.length_a   1.000
_cell.length_b   1.000
_cell.length_c   1.000
_cell.angle_alpha   90.00
_cell.angle_beta   90.00
_cell.angle_gamma   90.00
#
_symmetry.space_group_name_H-M   'P 1'
#
loop_
_entity.id
_entity.type
_entity.pdbx_description
1 polymer ?
#
loop_
_entity_poly.entity_id
_entity_poly.type
_entity_poly.pdbx_seq_one_letter_code
_entity_poly.pdbx_strand_id
1 'polypeptide(L)'
;MNNQVIDKLKESFKGPILQENENANVGKSERILSLATGAFILFQGVKNIFSHPLIAIGEIAVGGALMQRGVTGYCAVKAMVDADIQEPVSIVVTSPEQITVS
;
A
#
# COMPACT_ATOMS: atom_id res chain seq x y z
N MET A 1 -2.45 22.81 23.65
CA MET A 1 -1.67 21.95 22.74
C MET A 1 -1.66 22.63 21.36
N ASN A 2 -0.50 22.80 20.75
CA ASN A 2 -0.33 23.57 19.51
C ASN A 2 -0.96 22.85 18.31
N ASN A 3 -2.13 23.30 17.84
CA ASN A 3 -2.78 22.72 16.65
C ASN A 3 -1.92 22.83 15.38
N GLN A 4 -1.10 23.87 15.25
CA GLN A 4 -0.28 24.09 14.05
C GLN A 4 0.72 22.96 13.74
N VAL A 5 1.20 22.25 14.76
CA VAL A 5 2.13 21.12 14.57
C VAL A 5 1.38 19.91 14.02
N ILE A 6 0.17 19.65 14.53
CA ILE A 6 -0.67 18.55 14.08
C ILE A 6 -1.16 18.79 12.65
N ASP A 7 -1.52 20.02 12.30
CA ASP A 7 -1.95 20.37 10.95
C ASP A 7 -0.82 20.19 9.92
N LYS A 8 0.40 20.65 10.24
CA LYS A 8 1.58 20.45 9.38
C LYS A 8 1.96 18.99 9.21
N LEU A 9 1.84 18.19 10.27
CA LEU A 9 2.00 16.74 10.19
C LEU A 9 0.96 16.16 9.23
N LYS A 10 -0.32 16.44 9.46
CA LYS A 10 -1.42 15.90 8.66
C LYS A 10 -1.26 16.28 7.18
N GLU A 11 -0.81 17.49 6.89
CA GLU A 11 -0.55 17.97 5.53
C GLU A 11 0.67 17.29 4.88
N SER A 12 1.76 17.10 5.63
CA SER A 12 2.93 16.33 5.17
C SER A 12 2.65 14.85 4.98
N PHE A 13 1.71 14.26 5.72
CA PHE A 13 1.26 12.88 5.52
C PHE A 13 0.23 12.76 4.39
N LYS A 14 -0.60 13.79 4.14
CA LYS A 14 -1.54 13.81 3.01
C LYS A 14 -0.83 13.75 1.66
N GLY A 15 0.28 14.46 1.49
CA GLY A 15 1.04 14.50 0.22
C GLY A 15 1.49 13.11 -0.27
N PRO A 16 2.40 12.42 0.43
CA PRO A 16 2.97 11.15 -0.02
C PRO A 16 2.04 9.95 0.17
N ILE A 17 1.17 9.94 1.20
CA ILE A 17 0.34 8.76 1.52
C ILE A 17 -1.02 8.81 0.81
N LEU A 18 -1.58 10.01 0.59
CA LEU A 18 -2.89 10.18 -0.03
C LEU A 18 -2.85 10.70 -1.47
N GLN A 19 -1.68 11.09 -2.02
CA GLN A 19 -1.57 11.27 -3.46
C GLN A 19 -1.92 9.95 -4.14
N GLU A 20 -2.87 10.07 -5.06
CA GLU A 20 -3.16 9.04 -6.05
C GLU A 20 -1.93 9.00 -6.96
N ASN A 21 -1.17 7.92 -6.84
CA ASN A 21 -0.10 7.61 -7.76
C ASN A 21 -0.70 6.67 -8.79
N GLU A 22 -0.57 6.97 -10.10
CA GLU A 22 -1.11 6.13 -11.17
C GLU A 22 -0.61 4.67 -11.09
N ASN A 23 0.54 4.45 -10.43
CA ASN A 23 1.11 3.12 -10.20
C ASN A 23 0.74 2.50 -8.84
N ALA A 24 -0.08 3.15 -8.00
CA ALA A 24 -0.45 2.59 -6.70
C ALA A 24 -1.65 1.64 -6.80
N ASN A 25 -1.48 0.39 -6.36
CA ASN A 25 -2.56 -0.62 -6.38
C ASN A 25 -3.17 -0.92 -5.01
N VAL A 26 -2.66 -0.34 -3.92
CA VAL A 26 -3.22 -0.50 -2.56
C VAL A 26 -3.99 0.74 -2.12
N GLY A 27 -5.15 0.52 -1.49
CA GLY A 27 -6.03 1.59 -1.03
C GLY A 27 -5.47 2.39 0.14
N LYS A 28 -6.09 3.55 0.42
CA LYS A 28 -5.65 4.48 1.49
C LYS A 28 -5.58 3.82 2.87
N SER A 29 -6.55 2.96 3.22
CA SER A 29 -6.56 2.25 4.51
C SER A 29 -5.44 1.20 4.61
N GLU A 30 -5.18 0.47 3.52
CA GLU A 30 -4.10 -0.53 3.45
C GLU A 30 -2.72 0.12 3.54
N ARG A 31 -2.56 1.29 2.89
CA ARG A 31 -1.35 2.11 2.98
C ARG A 31 -1.07 2.53 4.41
N ILE A 32 -2.04 3.13 5.08
CA ILE A 32 -1.89 3.61 6.47
C ILE A 32 -1.57 2.44 7.41
N LEU A 33 -2.28 1.31 7.25
CA LEU A 33 -2.02 0.12 8.06
C LEU A 33 -0.59 -0.40 7.85
N SER A 34 -0.15 -0.55 6.59
CA SER A 34 1.22 -0.98 6.25
C SER A 34 2.27 -0.03 6.80
N LEU A 35 2.01 1.28 6.73
CA LEU A 35 2.93 2.31 7.22
C LEU A 35 3.04 2.29 8.75
N ALA A 36 1.91 2.15 9.45
CA ALA A 36 1.87 2.08 10.89
C ALA A 36 2.58 0.82 11.40
N THR A 37 2.26 -0.35 10.84
CA THR A 37 2.91 -1.62 11.18
C THR A 37 4.39 -1.59 10.83
N GLY A 38 4.75 -1.09 9.63
CA GLY A 38 6.13 -0.96 9.21
C GLY A 38 6.96 -0.06 10.12
N ALA A 39 6.43 1.12 10.46
CA ALA A 39 7.08 2.06 11.37
C ALA A 39 7.25 1.46 12.78
N PHE A 40 6.25 0.73 13.28
CA PHE A 40 6.32 0.05 14.57
C PHE A 40 7.42 -1.02 14.62
N ILE A 41 7.45 -1.92 13.64
CA ILE A 41 8.45 -2.99 13.57
C ILE A 41 9.85 -2.40 13.37
N LEU A 42 10.00 -1.40 12.50
CA LEU A 42 11.27 -0.73 12.26
C LEU A 42 11.78 -0.05 13.54
N PHE A 43 10.90 0.67 14.25
CA PHE A 43 11.24 1.27 15.55
C PHE A 43 11.68 0.21 16.56
N GLN A 44 11.01 -0.94 16.61
CA GLN A 44 11.34 -2.01 17.52
C GLN A 44 12.72 -2.64 17.20
N GLY A 45 13.03 -2.83 15.92
CA GLY A 45 14.34 -3.28 15.47
C GLY A 45 15.46 -2.29 15.78
N VAL A 46 15.24 -0.99 15.56
CA VAL A 46 16.21 0.05 15.95
C VAL A 46 16.44 0.05 17.47
N LYS A 47 15.39 -0.12 18.27
CA LYS A 47 15.51 -0.19 19.74
C LYS A 47 16.25 -1.44 20.21
N ASN A 48 16.11 -2.55 19.49
CA ASN A 48 16.73 -3.84 19.82
C ASN A 48 18.13 -4.04 19.23
N ILE A 49 18.66 -3.10 18.44
CA ILE A 49 19.92 -3.27 17.71
C ILE A 49 21.13 -3.55 18.62
N PHE A 50 21.11 -3.02 19.86
CA PHE A 50 22.17 -3.23 20.84
C PHE A 50 21.96 -4.48 21.71
N SER A 51 20.72 -4.98 21.82
CA SER A 51 20.38 -6.15 22.64
C SER A 51 20.41 -7.45 21.84
N HIS A 52 19.84 -7.43 20.63
CA HIS A 52 19.70 -8.59 19.76
C HIS A 52 19.95 -8.19 18.29
N PRO A 53 21.23 -7.97 17.89
CA PRO A 53 21.56 -7.39 16.59
C PRO A 53 21.08 -8.23 15.40
N LEU A 54 21.12 -9.56 15.49
CA LEU A 54 20.65 -10.44 14.42
C LEU A 54 19.13 -10.33 14.18
N ILE A 55 18.36 -10.26 15.27
CA ILE A 55 16.90 -10.13 15.21
C ILE A 55 16.53 -8.72 14.72
N ALA A 56 17.23 -7.72 15.25
CA ALA A 56 17.04 -6.32 14.88
C ALA A 56 17.23 -6.06 13.38
N ILE A 57 18.22 -6.70 12.74
CA ILE A 57 18.42 -6.59 11.28
C ILE A 57 17.18 -7.11 10.54
N GLY A 58 16.63 -8.24 10.96
CA GLY A 58 15.40 -8.79 10.39
C GLY A 58 14.20 -7.86 10.58
N GLU A 59 14.02 -7.33 11.80
CA GLU A 59 12.96 -6.36 12.10
C GLU A 59 13.09 -5.08 11.26
N ILE A 60 14.30 -4.53 11.13
CA ILE A 60 14.55 -3.34 10.31
C ILE A 60 14.27 -3.62 8.84
N ALA A 61 14.69 -4.78 8.32
CA ALA A 61 14.44 -5.16 6.93
C ALA A 61 12.93 -5.30 6.65
N VAL A 62 12.20 -6.03 7.50
CA VAL A 62 10.75 -6.24 7.36
C VAL A 62 9.99 -4.92 7.53
N GLY A 63 10.30 -4.16 8.58
CA GLY A 63 9.69 -2.86 8.84
C GLY A 63 9.96 -1.85 7.73
N GLY A 64 11.19 -1.83 7.20
CA GLY A 64 11.59 -0.99 6.08
C GLY A 64 10.84 -1.32 4.79
N ALA A 65 10.71 -2.62 4.48
CA ALA A 65 9.93 -3.07 3.32
C ALA A 65 8.44 -2.67 3.43
N LEU A 66 7.85 -2.81 4.62
CA LEU A 66 6.46 -2.41 4.89
C LEU A 66 6.25 -0.89 4.81
N MET A 67 7.22 -0.09 5.29
CA MET A 67 7.18 1.36 5.13
C MET A 67 7.29 1.76 3.66
N GLN A 68 8.20 1.16 2.90
CA GLN A 68 8.35 1.41 1.46
C GLN A 68 7.04 1.12 0.72
N ARG A 69 6.39 -0.02 0.99
CA ARG A 69 5.06 -0.36 0.45
C ARG A 69 4.00 0.65 0.85
N GLY A 70 3.98 1.09 2.11
CA GLY A 70 3.01 2.07 2.61
C GLY A 70 3.17 3.44 1.95
N VAL A 71 4.41 3.92 1.80
CA VAL A 71 4.74 5.23 1.22
C VAL A 71 4.52 5.25 -0.28
N THR A 72 4.99 4.23 -1.00
CA THR A 72 4.82 4.16 -2.46
C THR A 72 3.39 3.77 -2.85
N GLY A 73 2.74 2.96 -2.02
CA GLY A 73 1.46 2.35 -2.35
C GLY A 73 1.52 1.28 -3.43
N TYR A 74 2.69 0.69 -3.65
CA TYR A 74 2.84 -0.39 -4.60
C TYR A 74 3.01 -1.72 -3.86
N CYS A 75 2.18 -2.69 -4.22
CA CYS A 75 2.31 -4.06 -3.75
C CYS A 75 2.42 -5.00 -4.95
N ALA A 76 3.62 -5.52 -5.20
CA ALA A 76 3.87 -6.51 -6.25
C ALA A 76 2.95 -7.73 -6.09
N VAL A 77 2.70 -8.18 -4.85
CA VAL A 77 1.83 -9.34 -4.55
C VAL A 77 0.39 -9.10 -5.01
N LYS A 78 -0.14 -7.89 -4.82
CA LYS A 78 -1.48 -7.57 -5.27
C LYS A 78 -1.53 -7.48 -6.81
N ALA A 79 -0.47 -6.95 -7.44
CA ALA A 79 -0.40 -6.86 -8.90
C ALA A 79 -0.36 -8.24 -9.56
N MET A 80 0.36 -9.20 -8.98
CA MET A 80 0.37 -10.58 -9.47
C MET A 80 -0.95 -11.31 -9.22
N VAL A 81 -1.63 -11.07 -8.10
CA VAL A 81 -2.97 -11.65 -7.84
C VAL A 81 -4.01 -11.07 -8.80
N ASP A 82 -4.02 -9.76 -9.02
CA ASP A 82 -4.91 -9.13 -10.00
C ASP A 82 -4.61 -9.62 -11.42
N ALA A 83 -3.34 -9.87 -11.78
CA ALA A 83 -2.96 -10.43 -13.08
C ALA A 83 -3.42 -11.88 -13.28
N ASP A 84 -3.50 -12.67 -12.20
CA ASP A 84 -3.97 -14.07 -12.24
C ASP A 84 -5.51 -14.15 -12.33
N ILE A 85 -6.22 -13.17 -11.76
CA ILE A 85 -7.69 -13.09 -11.81
C ILE A 85 -8.18 -12.45 -13.12
N GLN A 86 -7.32 -11.70 -13.81
CA GLN A 86 -7.59 -11.16 -15.13
C GLN A 86 -7.27 -12.19 -16.23
N GLU A 87 -7.93 -13.34 -16.20
CA GLU A 87 -8.22 -14.06 -17.44
C GLU A 87 -9.34 -13.27 -18.13
N PRO A 88 -9.08 -12.49 -19.20
CA PRO A 88 -10.16 -11.87 -19.95
C PRO A 88 -10.94 -12.98 -20.63
N VAL A 89 -12.04 -13.43 -20.03
CA VAL A 89 -13.14 -14.02 -20.81
C VAL A 89 -13.67 -12.88 -21.67
N SER A 90 -13.05 -12.71 -22.84
CA SER A 90 -13.57 -11.89 -23.91
C SER A 90 -14.82 -12.58 -24.44
N ILE A 91 -15.96 -12.30 -23.82
CA ILE A 91 -17.26 -12.44 -24.47
C ILE A 91 -17.27 -11.41 -25.60
N VAL A 92 -16.91 -11.87 -26.79
CA VAL A 92 -17.15 -11.13 -28.03
C VAL A 92 -18.66 -11.02 -28.18
N VAL A 93 -19.24 -9.93 -27.68
CA VAL A 93 -20.62 -9.56 -28.00
C VAL A 93 -20.60 -9.05 -29.44
N THR A 94 -20.60 -9.98 -30.40
CA THR A 94 -21.04 -9.67 -31.75
C THR A 94 -22.56 -9.57 -31.68
N SER A 95 -23.10 -8.37 -31.47
CA SER A 95 -24.48 -8.08 -31.86
C SER A 95 -24.46 -6.79 -32.67
N PRO A 96 -25.06 -6.85 -33.86
CA PRO A 96 -26.39 -6.31 -33.94
C PRO A 96 -27.33 -7.28 -34.67
N GLU A 97 -28.13 -8.03 -33.93
CA GLU A 97 -29.42 -8.46 -34.46
C GLU A 97 -30.51 -7.96 -33.52
N GLN A 98 -31.42 -7.19 -34.11
CA GLN A 98 -32.44 -6.43 -33.40
C GLN A 98 -33.39 -7.37 -32.65
N ILE A 99 -33.66 -7.06 -31.39
CA ILE A 99 -34.71 -7.71 -30.62
C ILE A 99 -36.02 -6.99 -30.97
N THR A 100 -36.74 -7.51 -31.96
CA THR A 100 -38.13 -7.12 -32.23
C THR A 100 -39.01 -7.68 -31.12
N VAL A 101 -39.67 -6.78 -30.38
CA VAL A 101 -40.67 -7.14 -29.37
C VAL A 101 -42.01 -7.27 -30.08
N SER A 102 -42.65 -8.44 -30.01
CA SER A 102 -44.06 -8.68 -30.37
C SER A 102 -44.81 -9.20 -29.16
#